data_AF-A0A520TQX2-F1
#
_entry.id   AF-A0A520TQX2-F1
#
_cell.length_a   1.000
_cell.length_b   1.000
_cell.length_c   1.000
_cell.angle_alpha   90.00
_cell.angle_beta   90.00
_cell.angle_gamma   90.00
#
_symmetry.space_group_name_H-M   'P 1'
#
loop_
_entity.id
_entity.type
_entity.pdbx_description
1 polymer ?
#
loop_
_entity_poly.entity_id
_entity_poly.type
_entity_poly.pdbx_seq_one_letter_code
_entity_poly.pdbx_strand_id
1 'polypeptide(L)' 'ISGVRFIDDTNMIDLLEIELSIVDKTLVKGGNFLAKCFEGRSTEFLSKEINKRFKIMKRLKPDSSRKISKEIYLLGLNKN' A
#
# COMPACT_ATOMS: atom_id res chain seq x y z
N ILE A 1 13.43 -5.86 -6.42
CA ILE A 1 14.05 -4.53 -6.54
C ILE A 1 15.20 -4.67 -7.53
N SER A 2 15.04 -4.08 -8.71
CA SER A 2 16.02 -4.02 -9.80
C SER A 2 17.21 -3.10 -9.49
N GLY A 3 17.04 -2.19 -8.52
CA GLY A 3 18.03 -1.17 -8.16
C GLY A 3 17.83 0.15 -8.90
N VAL A 4 17.00 0.14 -9.95
CA VAL A 4 16.58 1.34 -10.68
C VAL A 4 15.29 1.85 -10.06
N ARG A 5 15.39 2.94 -9.28
CA ARG A 5 14.26 3.51 -8.54
C ARG A 5 13.01 3.72 -9.40
N PHE A 6 13.17 4.15 -10.65
CA PHE A 6 12.03 4.40 -11.51
C PHE A 6 11.24 3.13 -11.82
N ILE A 7 11.95 2.06 -12.21
CA ILE A 7 11.38 0.75 -12.53
C ILE A 7 10.78 0.12 -11.28
N ASP A 8 11.47 0.24 -10.15
CA ASP A 8 11.01 -0.35 -8.88
C ASP A 8 9.73 0.31 -8.36
N ASP A 9 9.59 1.63 -8.50
CA ASP A 9 8.34 2.33 -8.19
C ASP A 9 7.19 1.91 -9.12
N THR A 10 7.44 1.81 -10.43
CA THR A 10 6.41 1.40 -11.41
C THR A 10 5.94 -0.02 -11.12
N ASN A 11 6.85 -0.98 -10.99
CA ASN A 11 6.51 -2.36 -10.69
C ASN A 11 5.73 -2.51 -9.38
N MET A 12 6.07 -1.68 -8.37
CA MET A 12 5.34 -1.67 -7.10
C MET A 12 3.92 -1.10 -7.28
N ILE A 13 3.74 -0.03 -8.05
CA ILE A 13 2.41 0.53 -8.33
C ILE A 13 1.55 -0.49 -9.09
N ASP A 14 2.10 -1.12 -10.13
CA ASP A 14 1.38 -2.14 -10.91
C ASP A 14 0.92 -3.32 -10.01
N LEU A 15 1.75 -3.74 -9.06
CA LEU A 15 1.38 -4.76 -8.08
C LEU A 15 0.24 -4.28 -7.16
N LEU A 16 0.32 -3.04 -6.66
CA LEU A 16 -0.70 -2.47 -5.79
C LEU A 16 -2.04 -2.31 -6.51
N GLU A 17 -2.04 -2.00 -7.81
CA GLU A 17 -3.26 -1.96 -8.62
C GLU A 17 -3.95 -3.34 -8.68
N ILE A 18 -3.18 -4.40 -8.85
CA ILE A 18 -3.70 -5.78 -8.84
C ILE A 18 -4.27 -6.12 -7.46
N GLU A 19 -3.56 -5.82 -6.38
CA GLU A 19 -4.02 -6.03 -5.01
C GLU A 19 -5.34 -5.29 -4.73
N LEU A 20 -5.42 -4.01 -5.12
CA LEU A 20 -6.63 -3.21 -4.95
C LEU A 20 -7.81 -3.77 -5.76
N SER A 21 -7.57 -4.29 -6.98
CA SER A 21 -8.61 -4.96 -7.76
C SER A 21 -9.16 -6.20 -7.04
N ILE A 22 -8.30 -6.97 -6.39
CA ILE A 22 -8.70 -8.13 -5.58
C ILE A 22 -9.48 -7.67 -4.35
N VAL A 23 -9.01 -6.65 -3.65
CA VAL A 23 -9.70 -6.04 -2.50
C VAL A 23 -11.11 -5.59 -2.90
N ASP A 24 -11.25 -4.92 -4.05
CA ASP A 24 -12.53 -4.43 -4.53
C ASP A 24 -13.52 -5.56 -4.77
N LYS A 25 -13.06 -6.67 -5.35
CA LYS A 25 -13.88 -7.85 -5.69
C LYS A 25 -14.20 -8.78 -4.52
N THR A 26 -13.30 -8.88 -3.53
CA THR A 26 -13.35 -9.98 -2.54
C THR A 26 -13.49 -9.51 -1.10
N LEU A 27 -12.99 -8.31 -0.76
CA LEU A 27 -13.07 -7.83 0.61
C LEU A 27 -14.48 -7.33 0.92
N VAL A 28 -15.12 -7.98 1.88
CA VAL A 28 -16.45 -7.60 2.35
C VAL A 28 -16.45 -6.22 3.01
N LYS A 29 -17.63 -5.60 3.09
CA LYS A 29 -17.85 -4.35 3.81
C LYS A 29 -17.37 -4.47 5.27
N GLY A 30 -16.70 -3.43 5.76
CA GLY A 30 -16.08 -3.43 7.09
C GLY A 30 -14.76 -4.20 7.17
N GLY A 31 -14.32 -4.87 6.10
CA GLY A 31 -13.03 -5.54 6.04
C GLY A 31 -11.83 -4.57 6.10
N ASN A 32 -10.66 -5.11 6.41
CA ASN A 32 -9.41 -4.35 6.53
C ASN A 32 -8.39 -4.82 5.48
N PHE A 33 -7.51 -3.91 5.06
CA PHE A 33 -6.47 -4.18 4.07
C PHE A 33 -5.14 -3.60 4.51
N LEU A 34 -4.08 -4.39 4.47
CA LEU A 34 -2.71 -3.98 4.80
C LEU A 34 -1.83 -4.28 3.60
N ALA A 35 -1.16 -3.26 3.07
CA ALA A 35 -0.23 -3.43 1.95
C ALA A 35 1.11 -2.77 2.22
N LYS A 36 2.17 -3.38 1.68
CA LYS A 36 3.54 -2.89 1.74
C LYS A 36 3.84 -2.06 0.51
N CYS A 37 4.53 -0.94 0.69
CA CYS A 37 5.00 -0.06 -0.38
C CYS A 37 6.37 0.54 -0.01
N PHE A 38 6.94 1.35 -0.90
CA PHE A 38 8.20 2.07 -0.65
C PHE A 38 7.96 3.58 -0.60
N GLU A 39 8.76 4.30 0.19
CA GLU A 39 8.69 5.77 0.24
C GLU A 39 8.84 6.43 -1.13
N GLY A 40 7.89 7.30 -1.45
CA GLY A 40 7.80 8.00 -2.72
C GLY A 40 6.49 7.69 -3.41
N ARG A 41 6.57 7.42 -4.71
CA ARG A 41 5.40 7.36 -5.60
C ARG A 41 4.41 6.24 -5.24
N SER A 42 4.90 5.05 -4.88
CA SER A 42 4.03 3.94 -4.48
C SER A 42 3.28 4.21 -3.17
N THR A 43 3.92 4.85 -2.19
CA THR A 43 3.23 5.27 -0.95
C THR A 43 2.17 6.34 -1.23
N GLU A 44 2.45 7.32 -2.08
CA GLU A 44 1.49 8.36 -2.45
C GLU A 44 0.28 7.79 -3.19
N PHE A 45 0.53 6.91 -4.16
CA PHE A 45 -0.50 6.17 -4.89
C PHE A 45 -1.40 5.39 -3.93
N LEU A 46 -0.81 4.53 -3.08
CA LEU A 46 -1.57 3.67 -2.18
C LEU A 46 -2.37 4.48 -1.14
N SER A 47 -1.83 5.60 -0.66
CA SER A 47 -2.53 6.51 0.25
C SER A 47 -3.81 7.06 -0.37
N LYS A 48 -3.75 7.51 -1.64
CA LYS A 48 -4.94 7.98 -2.36
C LYS A 48 -5.97 6.87 -2.52
N GLU A 49 -5.52 5.67 -2.89
CA GLU A 49 -6.42 4.54 -3.14
C GLU A 49 -7.08 3.99 -1.87
N ILE A 50 -6.37 3.99 -0.73
CA ILE A 50 -6.95 3.60 0.56
C ILE A 50 -8.00 4.61 1.02
N ASN A 51 -7.73 5.92 0.92
CA ASN A 51 -8.69 6.96 1.33
C ASN A 51 -10.01 6.90 0.55
N LYS A 52 -10.01 6.38 -0.69
CA LYS A 52 -11.23 6.18 -1.48
C LYS A 52 -12.08 5.00 -0.98
N ARG A 53 -11.45 3.96 -0.41
CA ARG A 53 -12.08 2.66 -0.13
C ARG A 53 -12.37 2.40 1.34
N PHE A 54 -11.59 2.99 2.23
CA PHE A 54 -11.61 2.70 3.66
C PHE A 54 -11.90 3.95 4.47
N LYS A 55 -12.55 3.77 5.63
CA LYS A 55 -12.88 4.89 6.52
C LYS A 55 -11.66 5.48 7.22
N ILE A 56 -10.64 4.67 7.48
CA ILE A 56 -9.45 5.08 8.23
C ILE A 56 -8.22 4.52 7.54
N MET A 57 -7.22 5.39 7.34
CA MET A 57 -5.88 4.99 6.90
C MET A 57 -4.88 5.14 8.04
N LYS A 58 -4.00 4.16 8.23
CA LYS A 58 -2.85 4.24 9.12
C LYS A 58 -1.56 3.93 8.37
N ARG A 59 -0.53 4.74 8.60
CA ARG A 59 0.84 4.49 8.12
C ARG A 59 1.61 3.76 9.21
N LEU A 60 2.22 2.62 8.87
CA LEU A 60 2.95 1.76 9.78
C LEU A 60 4.39 1.57 9.27
N LYS A 61 5.36 1.80 10.15
CA LYS A 61 6.77 1.49 9.92
C LYS A 61 7.16 0.40 10.92
N PRO A 62 7.42 -0.84 10.51
CA PRO A 62 7.73 -1.90 11.46
C PRO A 62 9.11 -1.70 12.08
N ASP A 63 9.22 -1.94 13.39
CA ASP A 63 10.47 -1.85 14.15
C ASP A 63 11.53 -2.85 13.64
N SER A 64 11.09 -3.95 13.03
CA SER A 64 11.94 -4.95 12.40
C SER A 64 12.50 -4.54 11.03
N SER A 65 12.03 -3.43 10.45
CA SER A 65 12.65 -2.89 9.24
C SER A 65 13.99 -2.25 9.59
N ARG A 66 15.05 -2.58 8.83
CA ARG A 66 16.34 -1.89 8.95
C ARG A 66 16.09 -0.39 8.81
N LYS A 67 16.72 0.46 9.63
CA LYS A 67 16.57 1.93 9.58
C LYS A 67 16.76 2.52 8.16
N ILE A 68 17.55 1.87 7.32
CA ILE A 68 17.87 2.26 5.93
C ILE A 68 16.75 1.87 4.94
N SER A 69 15.92 0.88 5.27
CA SER A 69 14.86 0.41 4.38
C SER A 69 13.82 1.51 4.19
N LYS A 70 13.42 1.76 2.94
CA LYS A 70 12.34 2.69 2.58
C LYS A 70 10.95 2.06 2.65
N GLU A 71 10.84 0.85 3.19
CA GLU A 71 9.58 0.10 3.25
C GLU A 71 8.61 0.67 4.26
N ILE A 72 7.34 0.79 3.86
CA ILE A 72 6.23 1.27 4.67
C ILE A 72 5.05 0.34 4.45
N TYR A 73 4.20 0.24 5.45
CA TYR A 73 2.91 -0.41 5.31
C TYR A 73 1.81 0.63 5.46
N LEU A 74 0.81 0.59 4.59
CA LEU A 74 -0.43 1.35 4.75
C LEU A 74 -1.57 0.38 5.07
N LEU A 75 -2.30 0.72 6.12
CA LEU A 75 -3.44 -0.04 6.64
C LEU A 75 -4.72 0.75 6.38
N GLY A 76 -5.59 0.23 5.52
CA GLY A 76 -6.97 0.66 5.36
C GLY A 76 -7.89 -0.13 6.31
N LEU A 77 -8.62 0.57 7.16
CA LEU A 77 -9.57 -0.02 8.10
C LEU A 77 -11.01 0.32 7.72
N ASN A 78 -11.86 -0.69 7.85
CA ASN A 78 -13.30 -0.62 7.57
C ASN A 78 -13.60 -0.18 6.14
N LYS A 79 -13.52 -1.11 5.18
CA LYS A 79 -13.95 -0.87 3.79
C LYS A 79 -15.40 -0.36 3.77
N ASN A 80 -15.63 0.66 2.96
CA ASN A 80 -16.94 1.32 2.79
C ASN A 80 -18.03 0.37 2.32
#